data_AF-A0A931VYJ7-F1
#
_entry.id   AF-A0A931VYJ7-F1
#
_cell.length_a   1.000
_cell.length_b   1.000
_cell.length_c   1.000
_cell.angle_alpha   90.00
_cell.angle_beta   90.00
_cell.angle_gamma   90.00
#
_symmetry.space_group_name_H-M   'P 1'
#
loop_
_entity.id
_entity.type
_entity.pdbx_description
1 polymer ?
#
loop_
_entity_poly.entity_id
_entity_poly.type
_entity_poly.pdbx_seq_one_letter_code
_entity_poly.pdbx_strand_id
1 'polypeptide(L)'
;MPIVNFSVPKTLDRRVNHIIKEKGFSSRAEFFRYAAIHFMDVVEKPFISEDERFEYLTRAIEKEVIEQYAGKKLPSAREQLADLDR
;
A
#
# COMPACT_ATOMS: atom_id res chain seq x y z
N MET A 1 -7.53 -24.71 -17.24
CA MET A 1 -6.96 -23.39 -16.85
C MET A 1 -7.87 -22.31 -17.39
N PRO A 2 -8.39 -21.40 -16.55
CA PRO A 2 -9.09 -20.22 -17.06
C PRO A 2 -8.09 -19.31 -17.77
N ILE A 3 -8.47 -18.82 -18.96
CA ILE A 3 -7.70 -17.83 -19.71
C ILE A 3 -8.48 -16.52 -19.62
N VAL A 4 -7.85 -15.48 -19.11
CA VAL A 4 -8.42 -14.13 -19.05
C VAL A 4 -7.75 -13.29 -20.11
N ASN A 5 -8.52 -12.85 -21.10
CA ASN A 5 -8.08 -11.94 -22.15
C ASN A 5 -8.61 -10.55 -21.87
N PHE A 6 -7.74 -9.55 -21.90
CA PHE A 6 -8.13 -8.15 -21.73
C PHE A 6 -7.21 -7.24 -22.54
N SER A 7 -7.70 -6.06 -22.87
CA SER A 7 -6.92 -5.03 -23.54
C SER A 7 -6.40 -4.03 -22.51
N VAL A 8 -5.14 -3.62 -22.67
CA VAL A 8 -4.53 -2.55 -21.88
C VAL A 8 -4.43 -1.31 -22.76
N PRO A 9 -5.03 -0.18 -22.38
CA PRO A 9 -4.87 1.07 -23.13
C PRO A 9 -3.40 1.43 -23.30
N LYS A 10 -3.02 1.95 -24.48
CA LYS A 10 -1.62 2.32 -24.79
C LYS A 10 -1.02 3.28 -23.76
N THR A 11 -1.84 4.16 -23.20
CA THR A 11 -1.45 5.12 -22.15
C THR A 11 -1.00 4.43 -20.86
N LEU A 12 -1.62 3.30 -20.53
CA LEU A 12 -1.29 2.49 -19.35
C LEU A 12 -0.13 1.52 -19.62
N ASP A 13 0.01 1.06 -20.88
CA ASP A 13 1.02 0.09 -21.29
C ASP A 13 2.45 0.52 -20.93
N ARG A 14 2.76 1.80 -21.15
CA ARG A 14 4.08 2.36 -20.81
C ARG A 14 4.38 2.26 -19.31
N ARG A 15 3.38 2.55 -18.46
CA ARG A 15 3.51 2.47 -17.00
C ARG A 15 3.69 1.03 -16.54
N VAL A 16 2.92 0.11 -17.10
CA VAL A 16 3.01 -1.34 -16.80
C VAL A 16 4.40 -1.87 -17.15
N ASN A 17 4.91 -1.57 -18.34
CA ASN A 17 6.25 -2.02 -18.76
C ASN A 17 7.36 -1.43 -17.90
N HIS A 18 7.21 -0.20 -17.44
CA HIS A 18 8.18 0.43 -16.55
C HIS A 18 8.25 -0.30 -15.20
N ILE A 19 7.09 -0.54 -14.58
CA ILE A 19 6.98 -1.23 -13.28
C ILE A 19 7.51 -2.66 -13.37
N ILE A 20 7.19 -3.38 -14.45
CA ILE A 20 7.69 -4.75 -14.67
C ILE A 20 9.22 -4.79 -14.62
N LYS A 21 9.89 -3.84 -15.28
CA LYS A 21 11.35 -3.75 -15.29
C LYS A 21 11.91 -3.32 -13.94
N GLU A 22 11.31 -2.31 -13.32
CA GLU A 22 11.77 -1.75 -12.05
C GLU A 22 11.69 -2.78 -10.92
N LYS A 23 10.60 -3.56 -10.88
CA LYS A 23 10.35 -4.55 -9.83
C LYS A 23 10.85 -5.96 -10.17
N GLY A 24 11.45 -6.16 -11.36
CA GLY A 24 12.06 -7.43 -11.74
C GLY A 24 11.09 -8.54 -12.10
N PHE A 25 9.87 -8.21 -12.56
CA PHE A 25 8.93 -9.23 -13.01
C PHE A 25 9.39 -9.84 -14.35
N SER A 26 9.31 -11.17 -14.45
CA SER A 26 9.67 -11.96 -15.64
C SER A 26 8.71 -11.73 -16.81
N SER A 27 7.45 -11.40 -16.53
CA SER A 27 6.43 -11.19 -17.57
C SER A 27 5.24 -10.35 -17.10
N ARG A 28 4.46 -9.83 -18.06
CA ARG A 28 3.17 -9.19 -17.77
C ARG A 28 2.21 -10.14 -17.06
N ALA A 29 2.18 -11.41 -17.48
CA ALA A 29 1.30 -12.41 -16.89
C ALA A 29 1.65 -12.69 -15.42
N GLU A 30 2.92 -12.63 -15.04
CA GLU A 30 3.34 -12.71 -13.64
C GLU A 30 2.91 -11.46 -12.86
N PHE A 31 3.17 -10.27 -13.40
CA PHE A 31 2.77 -9.01 -12.77
C PHE A 31 1.25 -8.96 -12.50
N PHE A 32 0.41 -9.32 -13.48
CA PHE A 32 -1.04 -9.32 -13.29
C PHE A 32 -1.52 -10.41 -12.34
N ARG A 33 -0.85 -11.58 -12.29
CA ARG A 33 -1.15 -12.62 -11.29
C ARG A 33 -0.82 -12.14 -9.88
N TYR A 34 0.35 -11.54 -9.69
CA TYR A 34 0.74 -10.93 -8.42
C TYR A 34 -0.27 -9.85 -8.00
N ALA A 35 -0.63 -8.95 -8.90
CA ALA A 35 -1.58 -7.88 -8.61
C ALA A 35 -2.97 -8.42 -8.24
N ALA A 36 -3.46 -9.46 -8.93
CA ALA A 36 -4.73 -10.09 -8.60
C ALA A 36 -4.71 -10.75 -7.21
N ILE A 37 -3.65 -11.49 -6.89
CA ILE A 37 -3.46 -12.10 -5.57
C ILE A 37 -3.38 -11.02 -4.49
N HIS A 38 -2.54 -10.01 -4.70
CA HIS A 38 -2.41 -8.89 -3.79
C HIS A 38 -3.74 -8.13 -3.59
N PHE A 39 -4.54 -7.97 -4.65
CA PHE A 39 -5.86 -7.35 -4.53
C PHE A 39 -6.80 -8.20 -3.66
N MET A 40 -6.83 -9.52 -3.84
CA MET A 40 -7.60 -10.41 -2.98
C MET A 40 -7.08 -10.38 -1.53
N ASP A 41 -5.76 -10.32 -1.33
CA ASP A 41 -5.15 -10.30 0.00
C ASP A 41 -5.29 -8.96 0.74
N VAL A 42 -5.32 -7.84 0.03
CA VAL A 42 -5.32 -6.49 0.64
C VAL A 42 -6.68 -5.81 0.58
N VAL A 43 -7.47 -6.07 -0.47
CA VAL A 43 -8.78 -5.42 -0.67
C VAL A 43 -9.92 -6.35 -0.24
N GLU A 44 -9.80 -7.67 -0.47
CA GLU A 44 -10.83 -8.64 -0.08
C GLU A 44 -10.59 -9.31 1.28
N LYS A 45 -9.47 -9.04 1.95
CA LYS A 45 -9.41 -9.20 3.41
C LYS A 45 -9.90 -7.90 4.05
N PRO A 46 -11.20 -7.76 4.39
CA PRO A 46 -11.50 -6.91 5.53
C PRO A 46 -10.59 -7.42 6.65
N PHE A 47 -9.94 -6.52 7.38
CA PHE A 47 -9.16 -6.90 8.55
C PHE A 47 -9.89 -8.03 9.28
N ILE A 48 -9.26 -9.21 9.42
CA ILE A 48 -9.96 -10.44 9.78
C ILE A 48 -10.58 -10.25 11.18
N SER A 49 -10.00 -9.34 11.96
CA SER A 49 -10.58 -8.71 13.13
C SER A 49 -10.22 -7.21 13.20
N GLU A 50 -10.97 -6.45 14.01
CA GLU A 50 -10.58 -5.07 14.37
C GLU A 50 -9.20 -5.04 15.06
N ASP A 51 -8.76 -6.12 15.72
CA ASP A 51 -7.44 -6.19 16.35
C ASP A 51 -6.32 -6.17 15.30
N GLU A 52 -6.45 -6.89 14.19
CA GLU A 52 -5.48 -6.85 13.08
C GLU A 52 -5.43 -5.47 12.44
N ARG A 53 -6.58 -4.78 12.37
CA ARG A 53 -6.66 -3.39 11.92
C ARG A 53 -5.92 -2.45 12.84
N PHE A 54 -6.15 -2.57 14.14
CA PHE A 54 -5.47 -1.77 15.15
C PHE A 54 -3.96 -2.00 15.11
N GLU A 55 -3.52 -3.24 14.96
CA GLU A 55 -2.09 -3.58 14.85
C GLU A 55 -1.46 -2.94 13.62
N TYR A 56 -2.11 -3.04 12.46
CA TYR A 56 -1.65 -2.40 11.22
C TYR A 56 -1.53 -0.88 11.37
N LEU A 57 -2.58 -0.22 11.88
CA LEU A 57 -2.59 1.23 12.06
C LEU A 57 -1.53 1.68 13.08
N THR A 58 -1.33 0.91 14.14
CA THR A 58 -0.30 1.18 15.16
C THR A 58 1.10 1.14 14.54
N ARG A 59 1.41 0.12 13.73
CA ARG A 59 2.71 0.03 13.04
C ARG A 59 2.91 1.15 12.02
N ALA A 60 1.85 1.56 11.32
CA ALA A 60 1.92 2.67 10.39
C ALA A 60 2.24 3.99 11.11
N ILE A 61 1.59 4.25 12.25
CA ILE A 61 1.87 5.43 13.09
C ILE A 61 3.30 5.35 13.64
N GLU A 62 3.72 4.20 14.18
CA GLU A 62 5.07 4.01 14.73
C GLU A 62 6.13 4.36 13.69
N LYS A 63 5.99 3.85 12.46
CA LYS A 63 6.90 4.13 11.37
C LYS A 63 6.97 5.62 11.06
N GLU A 64 5.84 6.29 10.92
CA GLU A 64 5.79 7.74 10.64
C GLU A 64 6.43 8.56 11.76
N VAL A 65 6.16 8.19 13.02
CA VAL A 65 6.75 8.85 14.19
C VAL A 65 8.27 8.70 14.20
N ILE A 66 8.78 7.50 13.92
CA ILE A 66 10.22 7.26 13.82
C ILE A 66 10.83 8.10 12.68
N GLU A 67 10.24 8.06 11.49
CA GLU A 67 10.77 8.77 10.32
C GLU A 67 10.81 10.30 10.53
N GLN A 68 9.79 10.88 11.16
CA GLN A 68 9.69 12.33 11.33
C GLN A 68 10.41 12.85 12.57
N TYR A 69 10.38 12.06 13.66
CA TYR A 69 10.78 12.49 15.00
C TYR A 69 11.92 11.68 15.63
N ALA A 70 12.57 10.77 14.90
CA ALA A 70 13.77 10.11 15.40
C ALA A 70 14.80 11.14 15.90
N GLY A 71 15.15 11.05 17.19
CA GLY A 71 16.09 11.96 17.85
C GLY A 71 15.56 13.39 18.11
N LYS A 72 14.30 13.69 17.76
CA LYS A 72 13.66 14.98 18.04
C LYS A 72 12.66 14.84 19.19
N LYS A 73 12.39 15.96 19.87
CA LYS A 73 11.34 15.99 20.89
C LYS A 73 9.97 15.90 20.19
N LEU A 74 9.17 14.91 20.58
CA LEU A 74 7.79 14.79 20.12
C LEU A 74 6.95 15.99 20.65
N PRO A 75 6.12 16.65 19.82
CA PRO A 75 5.19 17.66 20.29
C PRO A 75 4.20 17.07 21.31
N SER A 76 3.69 17.90 22.22
CA SER A 76 2.63 17.49 23.15
C SER A 76 1.32 17.17 22.41
N ALA A 77 0.44 16.38 23.03
CA ALA A 77 -0.86 16.04 22.43
C ALA A 77 -1.68 17.29 22.04
N ARG A 78 -1.60 18.35 22.85
CA ARG A 78 -2.26 19.63 22.56
C ARG A 78 -1.69 20.32 21.31
N GLU A 79 -0.38 20.24 21.10
CA GLU A 79 0.28 20.80 19.90
C GLU A 79 -0.01 19.96 18.66
N GLN A 80 -0.10 18.63 18.80
CA GLN A 80 -0.44 17.73 17.68
C GLN A 80 -1.89 17.90 17.19
N LEU A 81 -2.81 18.23 18.10
CA LEU A 81 -4.24 18.37 17.82
C LEU A 81 -4.65 19.82 17.46
N ALA A 82 -3.73 20.77 17.51
CA ALA A 82 -4.03 22.20 17.35
C ALA A 82 -4.69 22.55 16.00
N ASP A 83 -4.41 21.77 14.95
CA ASP A 83 -4.96 21.96 13.61
C ASP A 83 -6.31 21.25 13.38
N LEU A 84 -6.72 20.36 14.30
CA LEU A 84 -7.96 19.59 14.23
C LEU A 84 -9.13 20.23 14.98
N ASP A 85 -8.87 21.21 15.85
CA ASP A 85 -9.87 21.99 16.60
C ASP A 85 -10.55 23.11 15.76
N ARG A 86 -10.72 22.91 14.44
CA ARG A 86 -11.41 23.86 13.53
C ARG A 86 -12.81 23.41 13.14
#